data_AF-A0A133XRZ0-F1
#
_entry.id   AF-A0A133XRZ0-F1
#
_cell.length_a   1.000
_cell.length_b   1.000
_cell.length_c   1.000
_cell.angle_alpha   90.00
_cell.angle_beta   90.00
_cell.angle_gamma   90.00
#
_symmetry.space_group_name_H-M   'P 1'
#
loop_
_entity.id
_entity.type
_entity.pdbx_description
1 polymer ?
#
loop_
_entity_poly.entity_id
_entity_poly.type
_entity_poly.pdbx_seq_one_letter_code
_entity_poly.pdbx_strand_id
1 'polypeptide(L)'
;MPRLFTKDEMQDDEDEGEGSISPYVTKPESRKQHSSSPSCNSLFHAEIVVDAAKVSAETKAYQPIPIIADFTNENGSDSLRETIEANYKRVKREVLSLVESETARIKADCALCHLIK
;
A
#
# COMPACT_ATOMS: atom_id res chain seq x y z
N MET A 1 34.52 -15.56 -12.03
CA MET A 1 34.15 -16.58 -11.03
C MET A 1 34.27 -15.97 -9.63
N PRO A 2 33.20 -15.43 -9.04
CA PRO A 2 33.22 -14.98 -7.65
C PRO A 2 32.81 -16.11 -6.70
N ARG A 3 33.52 -16.23 -5.58
CA ARG A 3 33.36 -17.25 -4.53
C ARG A 3 32.03 -17.10 -3.80
N LEU A 4 31.40 -18.24 -3.53
CA LEU A 4 30.35 -18.41 -2.53
C LEU A 4 31.01 -18.43 -1.14
N PHE A 5 30.58 -17.55 -0.24
CA PHE A 5 30.78 -17.74 1.20
C PHE A 5 29.53 -18.38 1.80
N THR A 6 29.77 -19.36 2.67
CA THR A 6 28.81 -20.27 3.28
C THR A 6 28.22 -19.72 4.58
N LYS A 7 26.89 -19.75 4.64
CA LYS A 7 25.87 -19.82 5.72
C LYS A 7 26.14 -19.67 7.24
N ASP A 8 27.35 -19.47 7.74
CA ASP A 8 27.58 -19.54 9.20
C ASP A 8 27.83 -18.18 9.90
N GLU A 9 27.37 -17.06 9.33
CA GLU A 9 27.43 -15.73 10.00
C GLU A 9 26.05 -15.03 10.00
N MET A 10 24.98 -15.73 10.40
CA MET A 10 23.67 -15.12 10.65
C MET A 10 23.05 -15.64 11.94
N GLN A 11 23.11 -14.81 12.97
CA GLN A 11 22.45 -14.95 14.28
C GLN A 11 22.65 -13.58 14.95
N ASP A 12 21.73 -12.75 15.42
CA ASP A 12 20.27 -12.57 15.46
C ASP A 12 20.11 -11.01 15.49
N ASP A 13 19.02 -10.31 15.22
CA ASP A 13 17.61 -10.48 15.55
C ASP A 13 16.81 -9.59 14.59
N GLU A 14 15.69 -10.12 14.10
CA GLU A 14 14.62 -9.34 13.51
C GLU A 14 13.71 -8.86 14.64
N ASP A 15 13.58 -7.54 14.81
CA ASP A 15 12.29 -6.95 15.18
C ASP A 15 12.07 -5.72 14.28
N GLU A 16 11.32 -5.99 13.22
CA GLU A 16 10.89 -5.08 12.18
C GLU A 16 9.67 -4.30 12.65
N GLY A 17 9.67 -2.99 12.40
CA GLY A 17 8.43 -2.25 12.22
C GLY A 17 8.25 -0.94 12.98
N GLU A 18 9.30 -0.28 13.45
CA GLU A 18 9.18 1.16 13.67
C GLU A 18 9.02 1.82 12.30
N GLY A 19 7.84 2.40 12.04
CA GLY A 19 7.57 3.23 10.88
C GLY A 19 8.65 4.29 10.75
N SER A 20 9.65 3.99 9.92
CA SER A 20 10.87 4.75 9.69
C SER A 20 10.49 6.15 9.22
N ILE A 21 10.45 7.08 10.17
CA ILE A 21 10.65 8.49 9.87
C ILE A 21 12.04 8.51 9.24
N SER A 22 12.08 8.70 7.92
CA SER A 22 13.31 8.70 7.14
C SER A 22 14.42 9.47 7.90
N PRO A 23 15.61 8.89 8.10
CA PRO A 23 16.62 9.40 9.03
C PRO A 23 17.30 10.70 8.56
N TYR A 24 16.75 11.38 7.55
CA TYR A 24 17.17 12.69 7.06
C TYR A 24 16.75 13.84 7.98
N VAL A 25 16.90 13.70 9.30
CA VAL A 25 17.19 14.84 10.17
C VAL A 25 18.19 14.38 11.22
N THR A 26 19.38 14.02 10.77
CA THR A 26 20.56 13.90 11.64
C THR A 26 21.42 15.14 11.47
N LYS A 27 21.59 15.83 12.61
CA LYS A 27 22.40 17.03 12.89
C LYS A 27 21.71 18.37 12.59
N PRO A 28 21.78 19.34 13.53
CA PRO A 28 21.48 20.73 13.21
C PRO A 28 22.55 21.19 12.21
N GLU A 29 22.22 21.12 10.92
CA GLU A 29 23.08 21.62 9.86
C GLU A 29 22.67 23.06 9.55
N SER A 30 23.44 24.02 10.08
CA SER A 30 23.37 25.42 9.65
C SER A 30 23.89 25.51 8.21
N ARG A 31 23.02 25.32 7.22
CA ARG A 31 23.38 25.39 5.80
C ARG A 31 23.51 26.85 5.35
N LYS A 32 24.72 27.41 5.40
CA LYS A 32 25.00 28.71 4.78
C LYS A 32 24.89 28.59 3.26
N GLN A 33 23.93 29.32 2.67
CA GLN A 33 23.84 29.49 1.23
C GLN A 33 25.00 30.37 0.75
N HIS A 34 26.14 29.75 0.40
CA HIS A 34 27.23 30.46 -0.27
C HIS A 34 26.93 30.53 -1.76
N SER A 35 26.21 31.57 -2.19
CA SER A 35 26.19 31.96 -3.60
C SER A 35 27.47 32.75 -3.91
N SER A 36 28.16 32.38 -4.98
CA SER A 36 29.48 32.91 -5.37
C SER A 36 29.44 34.25 -6.11
N SER A 37 28.28 34.92 -6.15
CA SER A 37 28.09 36.20 -6.86
C SER A 37 27.96 37.36 -5.87
N PRO A 38 28.79 38.44 -5.96
CA PRO A 38 28.83 39.52 -4.96
C PRO A 38 27.60 40.45 -4.95
N SER A 39 26.65 40.27 -5.87
CA SER A 39 25.61 41.27 -6.18
C SER A 39 24.21 40.95 -5.62
N CYS A 40 23.94 39.78 -5.05
CA CYS A 40 22.54 39.39 -4.74
C CYS A 40 22.23 38.89 -3.33
N ASN A 41 23.16 38.84 -2.37
CA ASN A 41 22.91 38.12 -1.10
C ASN A 41 22.66 39.01 0.14
N SER A 42 22.42 40.32 0.03
CA SER A 42 22.42 41.19 1.22
C SER A 42 21.05 41.74 1.65
N LEU A 43 19.95 41.02 1.44
CA LEU A 43 18.67 41.46 2.01
C LEU A 43 17.98 40.47 2.96
N PHE A 44 18.25 39.17 2.93
CA PHE A 44 17.65 38.25 3.92
C PHE A 44 18.58 37.09 4.26
N HIS A 45 19.44 37.29 5.27
CA HIS A 45 20.16 36.21 5.94
C HIS A 45 19.42 35.91 7.26
N ALA A 46 18.47 34.98 7.23
CA ALA A 46 17.77 34.50 8.41
C ALA A 46 17.99 33.00 8.56
N GLU A 47 18.38 32.56 9.76
CA GLU A 47 18.54 31.17 10.13
C GLU A 47 17.28 30.72 10.88
N ILE A 48 16.61 29.68 10.38
CA ILE A 48 15.46 29.09 11.06
C ILE A 48 16.00 28.04 12.03
N VAL A 49 16.02 28.38 13.31
CA VAL A 49 16.40 27.45 14.38
C VAL A 49 15.15 26.71 14.82
N VAL A 50 15.13 25.40 14.62
CA VAL A 50 14.03 24.51 15.05
C VAL A 50 14.41 23.86 16.38
N ASP A 51 13.52 23.96 17.37
CA ASP A 51 13.68 23.25 18.64
C ASP A 51 13.38 21.76 18.45
N ALA A 52 14.44 20.98 18.28
CA ALA A 52 14.36 19.54 18.09
C ALA A 52 13.78 18.81 19.31
N ALA A 53 13.99 19.33 20.54
CA ALA A 53 13.46 18.71 21.75
C ALA A 53 11.94 18.88 21.81
N LYS A 54 11.43 20.06 21.44
CA LYS A 54 10.00 20.33 21.34
C LYS A 54 9.34 19.50 20.24
N VAL A 55 9.92 19.45 19.04
CA VAL A 55 9.39 18.63 17.93
C VAL A 55 9.39 17.14 18.29
N SER A 56 10.45 16.66 18.97
CA SER A 56 10.51 15.27 19.44
C SER A 56 9.44 14.97 20.50
N ALA A 57 9.22 15.88 21.45
CA ALA A 57 8.18 15.74 22.46
C ALA A 57 6.78 15.73 21.84
N GLU A 58 6.51 16.61 20.86
CA GLU A 58 5.24 16.66 20.13
C GLU A 58 5.02 15.40 19.28
N THR A 59 6.05 14.91 18.60
CA THR A 59 5.97 13.70 17.76
C THR A 59 5.69 12.46 18.61
N LYS A 60 6.30 12.37 19.81
CA LYS A 60 6.01 11.28 20.77
C LYS A 60 4.58 11.31 21.32
N ALA A 61 3.92 12.47 21.25
CA ALA A 61 2.54 12.62 21.71
C ALA A 61 1.50 12.25 20.64
N TYR A 62 1.92 12.00 19.38
CA TYR A 62 1.00 11.58 18.34
C TYR A 62 0.34 10.25 18.65
N GLN A 63 -0.98 10.23 18.48
CA GLN A 63 -1.77 9.02 18.59
C GLN A 63 -1.89 8.37 17.20
N PRO A 64 -1.92 7.03 17.12
CA PRO A 64 -2.23 6.33 15.88
C PRO A 64 -3.58 6.80 15.30
N ILE A 65 -3.64 6.91 13.98
CA ILE A 65 -4.90 7.21 13.29
C ILE A 65 -5.86 6.03 13.53
N PRO A 66 -7.10 6.28 13.99
CA PRO A 66 -8.04 5.20 14.24
C PRO A 66 -8.45 4.49 12.95
N ILE A 67 -8.66 3.17 13.05
CA ILE A 67 -9.19 2.36 11.95
C ILE A 67 -10.67 2.70 11.78
N ILE A 68 -11.05 3.20 10.61
CA ILE A 68 -12.43 3.65 10.30
C ILE A 68 -13.35 2.45 10.01
N ALA A 69 -12.82 1.44 9.34
CA ALA A 69 -13.52 0.20 9.03
C ALA A 69 -12.52 -0.94 9.05
N ASP A 70 -12.80 -1.93 9.90
CA ASP A 70 -12.08 -3.20 9.89
C ASP A 70 -12.83 -4.18 8.99
N PHE A 71 -12.14 -4.67 7.97
CA PHE A 71 -12.69 -5.65 7.04
C PHE A 71 -12.31 -7.09 7.41
N THR A 72 -11.66 -7.29 8.55
CA THR A 72 -11.43 -8.64 9.07
C THR A 72 -12.69 -9.20 9.72
N ASN A 73 -12.97 -10.48 9.45
CA ASN A 73 -14.05 -11.22 10.10
C ASN A 73 -13.61 -11.77 11.47
N GLU A 74 -14.52 -12.41 12.21
CA GLU A 74 -14.26 -13.01 13.53
C GLU A 74 -13.09 -14.01 13.53
N ASN A 75 -12.73 -14.53 12.37
CA ASN A 75 -11.67 -15.51 12.18
C ASN A 75 -10.33 -14.88 11.74
N GLY A 76 -10.26 -13.55 11.67
CA GLY A 76 -9.09 -12.77 11.23
C GLY A 76 -8.86 -12.76 9.71
N SER A 77 -9.82 -13.24 8.91
CA SER A 77 -9.74 -13.29 7.44
C SER A 77 -10.41 -12.07 6.80
N ASP A 78 -9.95 -11.69 5.60
CA ASP A 78 -10.42 -10.53 4.85
C ASP A 78 -11.81 -10.77 4.25
N SER A 79 -12.84 -10.29 4.96
CA SER A 79 -14.25 -10.44 4.58
C SER A 79 -14.59 -9.74 3.26
N LEU A 80 -13.85 -8.69 2.89
CA LEU A 80 -14.07 -7.95 1.66
C LEU A 80 -13.66 -8.80 0.46
N ARG A 81 -12.48 -9.42 0.53
CA ARG A 81 -12.00 -10.32 -0.53
C ARG A 81 -12.91 -11.54 -0.68
N GLU A 82 -13.31 -12.14 0.43
CA GLU A 82 -14.24 -13.28 0.43
C GLU A 82 -15.57 -12.93 -0.27
N THR A 83 -16.16 -11.77 0.09
CA THR A 83 -17.44 -11.31 -0.47
C THR A 83 -17.34 -11.01 -1.96
N ILE A 84 -16.28 -10.34 -2.39
CA ILE A 84 -16.03 -10.04 -3.81
C ILE A 84 -15.87 -11.33 -4.62
N GLU A 85 -15.07 -12.27 -4.11
CA GLU A 85 -14.83 -13.53 -4.79
C GLU A 85 -16.10 -14.39 -4.88
N ALA A 86 -16.87 -14.47 -3.80
CA ALA A 86 -18.14 -15.17 -3.78
C ALA A 86 -19.13 -14.57 -4.79
N ASN A 87 -19.23 -13.24 -4.87
CA ASN A 87 -20.08 -12.57 -5.85
C ASN A 87 -19.64 -12.88 -7.29
N TYR A 88 -18.36 -12.74 -7.60
CA TYR A 88 -17.83 -13.03 -8.92
C TYR A 88 -18.12 -14.48 -9.35
N LYS A 89 -17.87 -15.46 -8.47
CA LYS A 89 -18.15 -16.89 -8.72
C LYS A 89 -19.63 -17.14 -8.93
N ARG A 90 -20.49 -16.49 -8.15
CA ARG A 90 -21.95 -16.61 -8.25
C ARG A 90 -22.44 -16.09 -9.60
N VAL A 91 -22.14 -14.84 -9.93
CA VAL A 91 -22.57 -14.19 -11.19
C VAL A 91 -22.06 -14.98 -12.39
N LYS A 92 -20.79 -15.40 -12.38
CA LYS A 92 -20.22 -16.23 -13.44
C LYS A 92 -21.02 -17.52 -13.66
N ARG A 93 -21.40 -18.21 -12.58
CA ARG A 93 -22.17 -19.44 -12.65
C ARG A 93 -23.59 -19.20 -13.16
N GLU A 94 -24.25 -18.16 -12.67
CA GLU A 94 -25.60 -17.78 -13.09
C GLU A 94 -25.65 -17.47 -14.59
N VAL A 95 -24.66 -16.72 -15.10
CA VAL A 95 -24.56 -16.41 -16.53
C VAL A 95 -24.34 -17.68 -17.37
N LEU A 96 -23.44 -18.58 -16.94
CA LEU A 96 -23.23 -19.85 -17.65
C LEU A 96 -24.49 -20.70 -17.68
N SER A 97 -25.18 -20.83 -16.53
CA SER A 97 -26.43 -21.57 -16.45
C SER A 97 -27.53 -20.97 -17.32
N LEU A 98 -27.62 -19.64 -17.40
CA LEU A 98 -28.56 -18.95 -18.27
C LEU A 98 -28.27 -19.26 -19.74
N VAL A 99 -27.00 -19.16 -20.16
CA VAL A 99 -26.60 -19.47 -21.54
C VAL A 99 -26.92 -20.93 -21.89
N GLU A 100 -26.61 -21.87 -21.00
CA GLU A 100 -26.92 -23.29 -21.20
C GLU A 100 -28.43 -23.53 -21.32
N SER A 101 -29.22 -22.95 -20.41
CA SER A 101 -30.68 -23.05 -20.42
C SER A 101 -31.28 -22.48 -21.70
N GLU A 102 -30.86 -21.27 -22.10
CA GLU A 102 -31.34 -20.63 -23.32
C GLU A 102 -30.90 -21.38 -24.58
N THR A 103 -29.68 -21.93 -24.59
CA THR A 103 -29.20 -22.78 -25.68
C THR A 103 -30.05 -24.04 -25.79
N ALA A 104 -30.37 -24.70 -24.67
CA ALA A 104 -31.24 -25.88 -24.66
C ALA A 104 -32.66 -25.54 -25.15
N ARG A 105 -33.22 -24.41 -24.69
CA ARG A 105 -34.54 -23.91 -25.11
C ARG A 105 -34.58 -23.64 -26.62
N ILE A 106 -33.57 -22.97 -27.17
CA ILE A 106 -33.49 -22.67 -28.61
C ILE A 106 -33.34 -23.95 -29.43
N LYS A 107 -32.56 -24.94 -28.98
CA LYS A 107 -32.43 -26.24 -29.66
C LYS A 107 -33.75 -27.02 -29.70
N ALA A 108 -34.57 -26.93 -28.64
CA ALA A 108 -35.84 -27.63 -28.55
C ALA A 108 -36.96 -26.98 -29.38
N ASP A 109 -36.84 -25.69 -29.70
CA ASP A 109 -37.82 -24.96 -30.48
C ASP A 109 -37.53 -25.08 -31.99
N CYS A 110 -38.41 -25.76 -32.74
CA CYS A 110 -38.27 -25.95 -34.18
C CYS A 110 -38.20 -24.63 -34.97
N ALA A 111 -38.81 -23.55 -34.47
CA ALA A 111 -38.77 -22.25 -35.14
C ALA A 111 -37.42 -21.54 -34.95
N LEU A 112 -36.65 -21.88 -33.90
CA LEU A 112 -35.43 -21.18 -33.52
C LEU A 112 -34.17 -22.05 -33.64
N CYS A 113 -34.29 -23.37 -33.73
CA CYS A 113 -33.16 -24.31 -33.70
C CYS A 113 -32.12 -24.04 -34.80
N HIS A 114 -32.57 -23.51 -35.94
CA HIS A 114 -31.71 -23.13 -37.07
C HIS A 114 -30.71 -21.99 -36.77
N LEU A 115 -30.88 -21.27 -35.65
CA LEU A 115 -29.98 -20.19 -35.21
C LEU A 115 -28.70 -20.73 -34.55
N ILE A 116 -28.72 -21.96 -34.05
CA ILE A 116 -27.54 -22.62 -33.49
C ILE A 116 -26.94 -23.50 -34.59
N LYS A 117 -25.70 -23.19 -34.98
CA LYS A 117 -24.93 -23.93 -35.99
C LYS A 117 -24.22 -25.14 -35.40
#